data_AF-A0A8H7MC28-F1
#
_entry.id   AF-A0A8H7MC28-F1
#
_cell.length_a   1.000
_cell.length_b   1.000
_cell.length_c   1.000
_cell.angle_alpha   90.00
_cell.angle_beta   90.00
_cell.angle_gamma   90.00
#
_symmetry.space_group_name_H-M   'P 1'
#
loop_
_entity.id
_entity.type
_entity.pdbx_description
1 polymer ?
#
loop_
_entity_poly.entity_id
_entity_poly.type
_entity_poly.pdbx_seq_one_letter_code
_entity_poly.pdbx_strand_id
1 'polypeptide(L)'
;MEVNSNIDPANIASVSGFYGPGAWSAWISSLASAWYTIITRPDASGSSDIVVTLLYTNWAAVDLLVKITSKPENASYAAVAAATTITLWGSVHVIMQIAVCVTIIPAIEPPRRRLLLCVVGSFIPFLASVWATWDTLIAYNTTAPPSTSPSQSSDSDFWYSDFDDGYWTTCGFMFHGLILTLVCNHLWLVKPGFRALICSWCFIGSFALTVYIGYQSSPGFIKPCAPQSIHEPDQAFALLCGLAALVYQVGPDAWHRIKDKWHGRAEYRFEMLGVANPDDAV
;
A
#
# COMPACT_ATOMS: atom_id res chain seq x y z
N MET A 1 31.19 5.92 -13.73
CA MET A 1 31.69 6.02 -12.35
C MET A 1 31.38 4.70 -11.70
N GLU A 2 32.39 3.89 -11.37
CA GLU A 2 32.18 2.76 -10.47
C GLU A 2 31.87 3.35 -9.09
N VAL A 3 30.65 3.15 -8.62
CA VAL A 3 30.29 3.45 -7.24
C VAL A 3 31.06 2.45 -6.40
N ASN A 4 31.98 2.94 -5.57
CA ASN A 4 32.76 2.13 -4.66
C ASN A 4 31.76 1.33 -3.81
N SER A 5 31.74 0.00 -3.92
CA SER A 5 30.73 -0.88 -3.26
C SER A 5 30.69 -0.71 -1.74
N ASN A 6 31.74 -0.15 -1.15
CA ASN A 6 31.82 0.24 0.25
C ASN A 6 30.88 1.40 0.64
N ILE A 7 30.33 2.16 -0.31
CA ILE A 7 29.46 3.33 -0.05
C ILE A 7 27.98 2.94 -0.04
N ASP A 8 27.58 1.84 -0.69
CA ASP A 8 26.19 1.39 -0.81
C ASP A 8 26.05 -0.13 -0.69
N PRO A 9 26.25 -0.69 0.52
CA PRO A 9 26.25 -2.14 0.75
C PRO A 9 24.89 -2.79 0.47
N ALA A 10 23.79 -2.03 0.56
CA ALA A 10 22.44 -2.50 0.26
C ALA A 10 22.04 -2.30 -1.21
N ASN A 11 22.94 -1.72 -2.02
CA ASN A 11 22.72 -1.40 -3.43
C ASN A 11 21.43 -0.58 -3.66
N ILE A 12 21.16 0.39 -2.76
CA ILE A 12 20.01 1.28 -2.78
C ILE A 12 19.98 2.12 -4.07
N ALA A 13 21.14 2.49 -4.60
CA ALA A 13 21.26 3.23 -5.86
C ALA A 13 20.75 2.45 -7.08
N SER A 14 20.67 1.11 -7.00
CA SER A 14 20.12 0.27 -8.08
C SER A 14 18.59 0.10 -8.02
N VAL A 15 17.93 0.63 -6.98
CA VAL A 15 16.47 0.56 -6.89
C VAL A 15 15.87 1.32 -8.06
N SER A 16 14.98 0.64 -8.80
CA SER A 16 14.26 1.23 -9.93
C SER A 16 13.56 2.53 -9.52
N GLY A 17 13.59 3.52 -10.41
CA GLY A 17 12.84 4.75 -10.21
C GLY A 17 11.33 4.59 -10.14
N PHE A 18 10.81 3.41 -10.51
CA PHE A 18 9.43 3.06 -10.20
C PHE A 18 9.11 3.17 -8.70
N TYR A 19 10.09 2.94 -7.83
CA TYR A 19 9.98 3.11 -6.39
C TYR A 19 10.54 4.44 -5.92
N GLY A 20 10.66 5.44 -6.81
CA GLY A 20 11.06 6.80 -6.52
C GLY A 20 9.97 7.60 -5.79
N PRO A 21 10.32 8.78 -5.23
CA PRO A 21 9.40 9.57 -4.40
C PRO A 21 8.15 10.05 -5.15
N GLY A 22 8.28 10.31 -6.45
CA GLY A 22 7.18 10.78 -7.28
C GLY A 22 6.17 9.66 -7.56
N ALA A 23 6.67 8.51 -8.00
CA ALA A 23 5.86 7.33 -8.24
C ALA A 23 5.15 6.82 -6.97
N TRP A 24 5.85 6.83 -5.83
CA TRP A 24 5.27 6.46 -4.54
C TRP A 24 4.17 7.42 -4.10
N SER A 25 4.39 8.72 -4.23
CA SER A 25 3.38 9.75 -3.92
C SER A 25 2.14 9.61 -4.82
N ALA A 26 2.34 9.24 -6.08
CA ALA A 26 1.24 9.01 -7.02
C ALA A 26 0.39 7.81 -6.61
N TRP A 27 1.04 6.72 -6.19
CA TRP A 27 0.36 5.54 -5.66
C TRP A 27 -0.40 5.81 -4.35
N ILE A 28 0.19 6.56 -3.42
CA ILE A 28 -0.52 6.99 -2.20
C ILE A 28 -1.74 7.86 -2.55
N SER A 29 -1.60 8.77 -3.50
CA SER A 29 -2.69 9.64 -3.94
C SER A 29 -3.83 8.84 -4.57
N SER A 30 -3.52 7.85 -5.43
CA SER A 30 -4.53 6.97 -6.01
C SER A 30 -5.22 6.12 -4.95
N LEU A 31 -4.46 5.65 -3.96
CA LEU A 31 -4.99 4.89 -2.85
C LEU A 31 -5.94 5.72 -1.98
N ALA A 32 -5.54 6.95 -1.62
CA ALA A 32 -6.38 7.88 -0.86
C ALA A 32 -7.68 8.20 -1.62
N SER A 33 -7.58 8.41 -2.93
CA SER A 33 -8.73 8.68 -3.78
C SER A 33 -9.69 7.48 -3.89
N ALA A 34 -9.13 6.27 -3.95
CA ALA A 34 -9.92 5.04 -3.93
C ALA A 34 -10.72 4.89 -2.62
N TRP A 35 -10.08 5.16 -1.47
CA TRP A 35 -10.75 5.15 -0.17
C TRP A 35 -11.79 6.26 -0.02
N TYR A 36 -11.46 7.47 -0.49
CA TYR A 36 -12.41 8.57 -0.51
C TYR A 36 -13.70 8.18 -1.23
N THR A 37 -13.58 7.63 -2.45
CA THR A 37 -14.74 7.23 -3.25
C THR A 37 -15.59 6.16 -2.56
N ILE A 38 -14.98 5.16 -1.91
CA ILE A 38 -15.73 4.16 -1.12
C ILE A 38 -16.55 4.81 -0.01
N ILE A 39 -15.96 5.79 0.68
CA ILE A 39 -16.56 6.40 1.87
C ILE A 39 -17.64 7.40 1.49
N THR A 40 -17.40 8.23 0.46
CA THR A 40 -18.28 9.36 0.12
C THR A 40 -19.27 9.05 -0.98
N ARG A 41 -18.96 8.10 -1.87
CA ARG A 41 -19.76 7.74 -3.05
C ARG A 41 -19.80 6.22 -3.24
N PRO A 42 -20.35 5.45 -2.27
CA PRO A 42 -20.38 3.99 -2.35
C PRO A 42 -21.19 3.46 -3.54
N ASP A 43 -22.07 4.29 -4.10
CA ASP A 43 -22.91 4.07 -5.27
C ASP A 43 -22.25 4.46 -6.61
N ALA A 44 -21.03 5.02 -6.57
CA ALA A 44 -20.32 5.39 -7.79
C ALA A 44 -20.10 4.17 -8.69
N SER A 45 -20.67 4.20 -9.90
CA SER A 45 -20.53 3.15 -10.90
C SER A 45 -19.15 3.14 -11.58
N GLY A 46 -18.41 4.25 -11.45
CA GLY A 46 -17.03 4.37 -11.90
C GLY A 46 -16.08 3.58 -11.01
N SER A 47 -15.05 2.98 -11.61
CA SER A 47 -13.98 2.29 -10.88
C SER A 47 -12.60 2.78 -11.29
N SER A 48 -12.52 3.96 -11.92
CA SER A 48 -11.24 4.56 -12.34
C SER A 48 -10.35 4.92 -11.14
N ASP A 49 -10.94 5.11 -9.97
CA ASP A 49 -10.26 5.40 -8.71
C ASP A 49 -9.39 4.24 -8.22
N ILE A 50 -9.82 3.00 -8.43
CA ILE A 50 -9.07 1.83 -7.98
C ILE A 50 -8.07 1.32 -9.03
N VAL A 51 -8.32 1.57 -10.32
CA VAL A 51 -7.50 1.01 -11.42
C VAL A 51 -6.02 1.39 -11.27
N VAL A 52 -5.71 2.65 -10.98
CA VAL A 52 -4.31 3.11 -10.83
C VAL A 52 -3.61 2.40 -9.68
N THR A 53 -4.29 2.29 -8.53
CA THR A 53 -3.78 1.58 -7.34
C THR A 53 -3.52 0.10 -7.65
N LEU A 54 -4.44 -0.56 -8.36
CA LEU A 54 -4.28 -1.95 -8.77
C LEU A 54 -3.12 -2.13 -9.75
N LEU A 55 -3.03 -1.30 -10.78
CA LEU A 55 -1.95 -1.39 -11.77
C LEU A 55 -0.58 -1.23 -11.11
N TYR A 56 -0.42 -0.25 -10.24
CA TYR A 56 0.84 -0.02 -9.54
C TYR A 56 1.21 -1.19 -8.61
N THR A 57 0.23 -1.72 -7.87
CA THR A 57 0.43 -2.89 -6.99
C THR A 57 0.78 -4.14 -7.79
N ASN A 58 0.10 -4.37 -8.91
CA ASN A 58 0.37 -5.52 -9.80
C ASN A 58 1.76 -5.38 -10.45
N TRP A 59 2.16 -4.18 -10.85
CA TRP A 59 3.49 -3.95 -11.39
C TRP A 59 4.57 -4.25 -10.35
N ALA A 60 4.40 -3.75 -9.13
CA ALA A 60 5.32 -4.07 -8.05
C ALA A 60 5.40 -5.58 -7.76
N ALA A 61 4.27 -6.29 -7.87
CA ALA A 61 4.22 -7.74 -7.69
C ALA A 61 4.94 -8.50 -8.82
N VAL A 62 4.80 -8.08 -10.07
CA VAL A 62 5.54 -8.64 -11.21
C VAL A 62 7.04 -8.38 -11.04
N ASP A 63 7.43 -7.17 -10.68
CA ASP A 63 8.84 -6.82 -10.47
C ASP A 63 9.44 -7.61 -9.29
N LEU A 64 8.66 -7.84 -8.22
CA LEU A 64 9.05 -8.73 -7.13
C LEU A 64 9.30 -10.16 -7.62
N LEU A 65 8.39 -10.73 -8.41
CA LEU A 65 8.54 -12.07 -8.98
C LEU A 65 9.79 -12.17 -9.88
N VAL A 66 10.02 -11.18 -10.74
CA VAL A 66 11.20 -11.12 -11.60
C VAL A 66 12.47 -11.09 -10.76
N LYS A 67 12.51 -10.31 -9.69
CA LYS A 67 13.71 -10.20 -8.83
C LYS A 67 13.99 -11.46 -8.02
N ILE A 68 12.96 -12.10 -7.46
CA ILE A 68 13.13 -13.35 -6.70
C ILE A 68 13.54 -14.51 -7.63
N THR A 69 13.05 -14.53 -8.87
CA THR A 69 13.42 -15.58 -9.83
C THR A 69 14.75 -15.32 -10.53
N SER A 70 15.28 -14.10 -10.44
CA SER A 70 16.61 -13.76 -10.94
C SER A 70 17.69 -14.34 -10.03
N LYS A 71 18.88 -14.60 -10.59
CA LYS A 71 19.98 -15.18 -9.81
C LYS A 71 20.30 -14.31 -8.59
N PRO A 72 20.46 -14.90 -7.38
CA PRO A 72 20.62 -14.16 -6.13
C PRO A 72 21.85 -13.23 -6.14
N GLU A 73 22.90 -13.60 -6.87
CA GLU A 73 24.11 -12.79 -7.07
C GLU A 73 23.87 -11.41 -7.71
N ASN A 74 22.72 -11.21 -8.38
CA ASN A 74 22.38 -9.96 -9.07
C ASN A 74 21.19 -9.23 -8.44
N ALA A 75 20.53 -9.82 -7.44
CA ALA A 75 19.34 -9.23 -6.84
C ALA A 75 19.74 -8.16 -5.82
N SER A 76 19.43 -6.89 -6.13
CA SER A 76 19.53 -5.82 -5.15
C SER A 76 18.52 -6.03 -4.02
N TYR A 77 19.02 -6.19 -2.79
CA TYR A 77 18.20 -6.37 -1.60
C TYR A 77 17.20 -5.20 -1.44
N ALA A 78 17.69 -3.97 -1.62
CA ALA A 78 16.84 -2.78 -1.55
C ALA A 78 15.73 -2.82 -2.62
N ALA A 79 16.02 -3.34 -3.81
CA ALA A 79 15.04 -3.41 -4.89
C ALA A 79 13.95 -4.47 -4.64
N VAL A 80 14.31 -5.60 -4.01
CA VAL A 80 13.35 -6.62 -3.55
C VAL A 80 12.50 -6.09 -2.39
N ALA A 81 13.12 -5.40 -1.44
CA ALA A 81 12.44 -4.78 -0.29
C ALA A 81 11.41 -3.73 -0.73
N ALA A 82 11.78 -2.85 -1.67
CA ALA A 82 10.87 -1.85 -2.23
C ALA A 82 9.68 -2.51 -2.95
N ALA A 83 9.95 -3.50 -3.81
CA ALA A 83 8.90 -4.22 -4.55
C ALA A 83 7.93 -4.94 -3.61
N THR A 84 8.45 -5.58 -2.57
CA THR A 84 7.61 -6.26 -1.58
C THR A 84 6.79 -5.29 -0.76
N THR A 85 7.38 -4.19 -0.29
CA THR A 85 6.66 -3.19 0.49
C THR A 85 5.41 -2.71 -0.24
N ILE A 86 5.54 -2.32 -1.51
CA ILE A 86 4.39 -1.88 -2.32
C ILE A 86 3.40 -3.02 -2.57
N THR A 87 3.89 -4.22 -2.90
CA THR A 87 3.05 -5.39 -3.13
C THR A 87 2.20 -5.74 -1.90
N LEU A 88 2.83 -5.75 -0.73
CA LEU A 88 2.20 -6.07 0.55
C LEU A 88 1.16 -5.01 0.92
N TRP A 89 1.55 -3.74 0.98
CA TRP A 89 0.62 -2.65 1.34
C TRP A 89 -0.53 -2.51 0.35
N GLY A 90 -0.24 -2.66 -0.96
CA GLY A 90 -1.28 -2.65 -1.97
C GLY A 90 -2.26 -3.81 -1.79
N SER A 91 -1.77 -5.02 -1.53
CA SER A 91 -2.62 -6.19 -1.26
C SER A 91 -3.50 -6.00 -0.04
N VAL A 92 -2.92 -5.46 1.04
CA VAL A 92 -3.63 -5.09 2.26
C VAL A 92 -4.81 -4.18 1.96
N HIS A 93 -4.59 -3.10 1.21
CA HIS A 93 -5.65 -2.17 0.88
C HIS A 93 -6.71 -2.78 -0.04
N VAL A 94 -6.32 -3.61 -1.01
CA VAL A 94 -7.28 -4.32 -1.88
C VAL A 94 -8.16 -5.25 -1.06
N ILE A 95 -7.59 -6.00 -0.12
CA ILE A 95 -8.35 -6.89 0.78
C ILE A 95 -9.32 -6.10 1.65
N MET A 96 -8.88 -4.99 2.23
CA MET A 96 -9.75 -4.11 3.02
C MET A 96 -10.92 -3.58 2.17
N GLN A 97 -10.67 -3.20 0.92
CA GLN A 97 -11.73 -2.75 0.00
C GLN A 97 -12.69 -3.88 -0.37
N ILE A 98 -12.20 -5.12 -0.59
CA ILE A 98 -13.06 -6.30 -0.78
C ILE A 98 -13.96 -6.50 0.44
N ALA A 99 -13.39 -6.44 1.64
CA ALA A 99 -14.14 -6.62 2.89
C ALA A 99 -15.24 -5.55 3.01
N VAL A 100 -14.94 -4.28 2.75
CA VAL A 100 -15.94 -3.19 2.77
C VAL A 100 -17.03 -3.42 1.71
N CYS A 101 -16.66 -3.79 0.48
CA CYS A 101 -17.63 -4.04 -0.59
C CYS A 101 -18.58 -5.20 -0.26
N VAL A 102 -18.09 -6.27 0.38
CA VAL A 102 -18.87 -7.45 0.74
C VAL A 102 -19.71 -7.23 2.00
N THR A 103 -19.22 -6.46 2.98
CA THR A 103 -19.86 -6.37 4.31
C THR A 103 -20.73 -5.13 4.51
N ILE A 104 -20.38 -3.99 3.91
CA ILE A 104 -21.03 -2.69 4.19
C ILE A 104 -21.99 -2.30 3.06
N ILE A 105 -21.61 -2.53 1.80
CA ILE A 105 -22.36 -2.09 0.62
C ILE A 105 -23.49 -3.04 0.13
N PRO A 106 -23.79 -4.22 0.71
CA PRO A 106 -24.97 -5.00 0.28
C PRO A 106 -26.31 -4.28 0.42
N ALA A 107 -26.39 -3.19 1.19
CA ALA A 107 -27.62 -2.43 1.42
C ALA A 107 -28.01 -1.46 0.28
N ILE A 108 -27.09 -1.11 -0.65
CA ILE A 108 -27.27 0.01 -1.60
C ILE A 108 -27.12 -0.45 -3.08
N GLU A 109 -27.12 -1.76 -3.33
CA GLU A 109 -26.58 -2.44 -4.52
C GLU A 109 -25.06 -2.60 -4.45
N PRO A 110 -24.53 -3.84 -4.46
CA PRO A 110 -23.11 -4.06 -4.32
C PRO A 110 -22.38 -3.50 -5.56
N PRO A 111 -21.23 -2.81 -5.40
CA PRO A 111 -20.44 -2.30 -6.51
C PRO A 111 -19.71 -3.47 -7.19
N ARG A 112 -20.47 -4.29 -7.94
CA ARG A 112 -20.01 -5.55 -8.53
C ARG A 112 -18.75 -5.37 -9.36
N ARG A 113 -18.64 -4.24 -10.07
CA ARG A 113 -17.47 -3.88 -10.88
C ARG A 113 -16.24 -3.67 -10.02
N ARG A 114 -16.35 -2.88 -8.94
CA ARG A 114 -15.24 -2.63 -8.02
C ARG A 114 -14.80 -3.92 -7.33
N LEU A 115 -15.75 -4.70 -6.83
CA LEU A 115 -15.46 -5.99 -6.20
C LEU A 115 -14.72 -6.93 -7.18
N LEU A 116 -15.22 -7.02 -8.42
CA LEU A 116 -14.57 -7.82 -9.46
C LEU A 116 -13.14 -7.33 -9.74
N LEU A 117 -12.94 -6.03 -9.88
CA LEU A 117 -11.62 -5.43 -10.11
C LEU A 117 -10.68 -5.70 -8.94
N CYS A 118 -11.14 -5.58 -7.68
CA CYS A 118 -10.34 -5.92 -6.51
C CYS A 118 -9.93 -7.40 -6.51
N VAL A 119 -10.88 -8.31 -6.74
CA VAL A 119 -10.63 -9.76 -6.74
C VAL A 119 -9.64 -10.13 -7.84
N VAL A 120 -9.90 -9.70 -9.08
CA VAL A 120 -9.01 -9.99 -10.22
C VAL A 120 -7.65 -9.33 -10.02
N GLY A 121 -7.63 -8.05 -9.62
CA GLY A 121 -6.40 -7.29 -9.39
C GLY A 121 -5.58 -7.74 -8.18
N SER A 122 -6.16 -8.55 -7.27
CA SER A 122 -5.42 -9.13 -6.14
C SER A 122 -4.63 -10.38 -6.49
N PHE A 123 -4.85 -10.97 -7.68
CA PHE A 123 -4.32 -12.29 -8.02
C PHE A 123 -2.78 -12.30 -8.13
N ILE A 124 -2.18 -11.36 -8.87
CA ILE A 124 -0.72 -11.30 -9.04
C ILE A 124 -0.02 -10.94 -7.72
N PRO A 125 -0.46 -9.91 -6.96
CA PRO A 125 0.13 -9.61 -5.66
C PRO A 125 0.06 -10.78 -4.67
N PHE A 126 -1.02 -11.56 -4.70
CA PHE A 126 -1.15 -12.77 -3.91
C PHE A 126 -0.08 -13.80 -4.29
N LEU A 127 0.05 -14.13 -5.59
CA LEU A 127 1.06 -15.08 -6.06
C LEU A 127 2.49 -14.62 -5.74
N ALA A 128 2.80 -13.33 -5.95
CA ALA A 128 4.10 -12.76 -5.63
C ALA A 128 4.43 -12.88 -4.14
N SER A 129 3.45 -12.62 -3.27
CA SER A 129 3.63 -12.72 -1.81
C SER A 129 3.84 -14.16 -1.35
N VAL A 130 3.09 -15.12 -1.92
CA VAL A 130 3.28 -16.55 -1.66
C VAL A 130 4.68 -17.00 -2.07
N TRP A 131 5.11 -16.60 -3.27
CA TRP A 131 6.43 -16.96 -3.79
C TRP A 131 7.56 -16.36 -2.96
N ALA A 132 7.48 -15.08 -2.60
CA ALA A 132 8.44 -14.42 -1.72
C ALA A 132 8.55 -15.09 -0.34
N THR A 133 7.40 -15.46 0.24
CA THR A 133 7.37 -16.17 1.52
C THR A 133 8.03 -17.55 1.41
N TRP A 134 7.74 -18.27 0.32
CA TRP A 134 8.30 -19.59 0.07
C TRP A 134 9.82 -19.54 -0.13
N ASP A 135 10.31 -18.59 -0.92
CA ASP A 135 11.74 -18.38 -1.16
C ASP A 135 12.50 -18.07 0.14
N THR A 136 11.95 -17.16 0.96
CA THR A 136 12.50 -16.84 2.28
C THR A 136 12.54 -18.07 3.19
N LEU A 137 11.46 -18.88 3.18
CA LEU A 137 11.39 -20.09 3.98
C LEU A 137 12.44 -21.13 3.55
N ILE A 138 12.70 -21.27 2.24
CA ILE A 138 13.78 -22.14 1.75
C ILE A 138 15.14 -21.59 2.17
N ALA A 139 15.39 -20.29 2.01
CA ALA A 139 16.64 -19.66 2.42
C ALA A 139 16.92 -19.95 3.89
N TYR A 140 15.96 -19.65 4.79
CA TYR A 140 16.06 -19.90 6.22
C TYR A 140 16.38 -21.37 6.58
N ASN A 141 15.76 -22.32 5.88
CA ASN A 141 15.98 -23.75 6.15
C ASN A 141 17.31 -24.28 5.58
N THR A 142 17.90 -23.61 4.60
CA THR A 142 19.11 -24.07 3.90
C THR A 142 20.38 -23.40 4.41
N THR A 143 20.30 -22.18 4.94
CA THR A 143 21.40 -21.53 5.64
C THR A 143 21.48 -22.08 7.07
N ALA A 144 22.41 -23.02 7.30
CA ALA A 144 22.77 -23.39 8.66
C ALA A 144 23.18 -22.12 9.43
N PRO A 145 22.66 -21.89 10.65
CA PRO A 145 23.05 -20.72 11.44
C PRO A 145 24.58 -20.71 11.55
N PRO A 146 25.24 -19.57 11.30
CA PRO A 146 26.69 -19.49 11.37
C PRO A 146 27.14 -19.99 12.74
N SER A 147 27.79 -21.15 12.78
CA SER A 147 28.24 -21.80 14.02
C SER A 147 29.45 -21.11 14.65
N THR A 148 30.03 -20.16 13.94
CA THR A 148 31.16 -19.35 14.40
C THR A 148 30.65 -18.04 14.99
N SER A 149 30.78 -17.90 16.30
CA SER A 149 30.62 -16.62 17.01
C SER A 149 31.48 -15.56 16.31
N PRO A 150 30.98 -14.33 16.07
CA PRO A 150 31.79 -13.30 15.43
C PRO A 150 33.00 -13.01 16.33
N SER A 151 34.19 -13.39 15.86
CA SER A 151 35.43 -12.91 16.44
C SER A 151 35.44 -11.40 16.27
N GLN A 152 35.69 -10.66 17.35
CA GLN A 152 35.76 -9.19 17.42
C GLN A 152 36.85 -8.61 16.49
N SER A 153 36.73 -8.75 15.16
CA SER A 153 37.53 -7.98 14.22
C SER A 153 36.98 -6.57 14.20
N SER A 154 37.86 -5.62 14.52
CA SER A 154 37.60 -4.19 14.68
C SER A 154 37.21 -3.45 13.40
N ASP A 155 36.98 -4.16 12.31
CA ASP A 155 36.46 -3.59 11.08
C ASP A 155 34.96 -3.84 11.06
N SER A 156 34.23 -2.75 10.85
CA SER A 156 32.78 -2.64 10.81
C SER A 156 32.15 -3.39 9.64
N ASP A 157 32.46 -4.68 9.52
CA ASP A 157 31.72 -5.63 8.70
C ASP A 157 30.33 -5.75 9.34
N PHE A 158 29.50 -4.77 8.97
CA PHE A 158 28.11 -4.60 9.32
C PHE A 158 27.32 -5.69 8.60
N TRP A 159 27.58 -6.95 8.97
CA TRP A 159 26.75 -8.06 8.58
C TRP A 159 25.37 -7.76 9.14
N TYR A 160 24.39 -7.66 8.24
CA TYR A 160 22.98 -7.62 8.59
C TYR A 160 22.51 -8.98 9.12
N SER A 161 23.24 -9.59 10.07
CA SER A 161 22.79 -10.79 10.79
C SER A 161 21.52 -10.53 11.60
N ASP A 162 21.18 -9.26 11.82
CA ASP A 162 19.96 -8.83 12.50
C ASP A 162 18.81 -8.50 11.53
N PHE A 163 19.02 -8.59 10.21
CA PHE A 163 17.90 -8.74 9.26
C PHE A 163 17.45 -10.20 9.27
N ASP A 164 17.07 -10.66 10.46
CA ASP A 164 16.62 -12.01 10.71
C ASP A 164 15.42 -12.34 9.80
N ASP A 165 15.49 -13.48 9.13
CA ASP A 165 14.53 -14.05 8.18
C ASP A 165 13.08 -14.17 8.71
N GLY A 166 12.89 -13.90 10.01
CA GLY A 166 11.62 -13.85 10.70
C GLY A 166 10.65 -12.79 10.16
N TYR A 167 11.13 -11.69 9.58
CA TYR A 167 10.23 -10.60 9.12
C TYR A 167 9.39 -10.98 7.90
N TRP A 168 10.03 -11.59 6.91
CA TRP A 168 9.41 -12.01 5.65
C TRP A 168 8.43 -13.16 5.86
N THR A 169 8.82 -14.13 6.69
CA THR A 169 7.92 -15.20 7.16
C THR A 169 6.75 -14.64 7.97
N THR A 170 6.97 -13.66 8.85
CA THR A 170 5.88 -13.03 9.62
C THR A 170 4.87 -12.31 8.71
N CYS A 171 5.34 -11.53 7.74
CA CYS A 171 4.46 -10.86 6.76
C CYS A 171 3.68 -11.88 5.90
N GLY A 172 4.32 -12.98 5.51
CA GLY A 172 3.69 -14.10 4.79
C GLY A 172 2.63 -14.84 5.63
N PHE A 173 2.90 -15.10 6.91
CA PHE A 173 1.96 -15.71 7.85
C PHE A 173 0.77 -14.81 8.15
N MET A 174 0.97 -13.49 8.22
CA MET A 174 -0.12 -12.53 8.39
C MET A 174 -1.01 -12.46 7.15
N PHE A 175 -0.41 -12.47 5.97
CA PHE A 175 -1.14 -12.50 4.71
C PHE A 175 -1.95 -13.81 4.56
N HIS A 176 -1.36 -14.96 4.89
CA HIS A 176 -2.06 -16.25 4.95
C HIS A 176 -3.14 -16.30 6.03
N GLY A 177 -2.88 -15.76 7.22
CA GLY A 177 -3.84 -15.68 8.32
C GLY A 177 -5.05 -14.82 7.96
N LEU A 178 -4.85 -13.69 7.27
CA LEU A 178 -5.91 -12.82 6.77
C LEU A 178 -6.76 -13.54 5.70
N ILE A 179 -6.13 -14.22 4.75
CA ILE A 179 -6.81 -14.99 3.70
C ILE A 179 -7.57 -16.18 4.30
N LEU A 180 -6.96 -16.91 5.22
CA LEU A 180 -7.62 -17.99 5.97
C LEU A 180 -8.81 -17.44 6.75
N THR A 181 -8.69 -16.26 7.37
CA THR A 181 -9.80 -15.62 8.09
C THR A 181 -10.92 -15.21 7.13
N LEU A 182 -10.61 -14.71 5.93
CA LEU A 182 -11.60 -14.37 4.90
C LEU A 182 -12.29 -15.60 4.31
N VAL A 183 -11.55 -16.69 4.08
CA VAL A 183 -12.08 -18.00 3.64
C VAL A 183 -12.95 -18.62 4.75
N CYS A 184 -12.49 -18.60 6.00
CA CYS A 184 -13.26 -19.03 7.16
C CYS A 184 -14.48 -18.14 7.42
N ASN A 185 -14.43 -16.85 7.06
CA ASN A 185 -15.58 -15.94 7.10
C ASN A 185 -16.68 -16.34 6.11
N HIS A 186 -16.31 -17.03 5.04
CA HIS A 186 -17.23 -17.57 4.05
C HIS A 186 -17.87 -18.89 4.50
N LEU A 187 -17.26 -19.58 5.47
CA LEU A 187 -17.86 -20.73 6.16
C LEU A 187 -18.86 -20.18 7.19
N TRP A 188 -20.14 -20.42 6.93
CA TRP A 188 -21.36 -19.80 7.47
C TRP A 188 -21.58 -19.70 9.01
N LEU A 189 -20.58 -19.92 9.87
CA LEU A 189 -20.81 -20.22 11.29
C LEU A 189 -20.86 -19.01 12.27
N VAL A 190 -20.57 -17.77 11.84
CA VAL A 190 -20.48 -16.60 12.76
C VAL A 190 -21.45 -15.47 12.39
N LYS A 191 -21.93 -14.62 13.31
CA LYS A 191 -22.77 -13.46 12.94
C LYS A 191 -21.96 -12.37 12.20
N PRO A 192 -22.51 -11.72 11.16
CA PRO A 192 -21.76 -10.81 10.27
C PRO A 192 -21.06 -9.62 10.96
N GLY A 193 -21.59 -9.10 12.07
CA GLY A 193 -20.92 -8.03 12.83
C GLY A 193 -19.67 -8.48 13.59
N PHE A 194 -19.65 -9.73 14.07
CA PHE A 194 -18.51 -10.30 14.81
C PHE A 194 -17.36 -10.69 13.87
N ARG A 195 -17.72 -11.07 12.63
CA ARG A 195 -16.81 -11.37 11.52
C ARG A 195 -15.90 -10.19 11.16
N ALA A 196 -16.48 -8.99 11.02
CA ALA A 196 -15.73 -7.78 10.66
C ALA A 196 -14.75 -7.35 11.77
N LEU A 197 -15.16 -7.50 13.03
CA LEU A 197 -14.33 -7.19 14.19
C LEU A 197 -13.11 -8.10 14.30
N ILE A 198 -13.29 -9.43 14.16
CA ILE A 198 -12.18 -10.39 14.21
C ILE A 198 -11.21 -10.14 13.07
N CYS A 199 -11.69 -9.99 11.83
CA CYS A 199 -10.82 -9.67 10.70
C CYS A 199 -10.05 -8.36 10.93
N SER A 200 -10.70 -7.33 11.44
CA SER A 200 -10.06 -6.03 11.71
C SER A 200 -9.03 -6.13 12.82
N TRP A 201 -9.28 -6.89 13.90
CA TRP A 201 -8.33 -7.08 15.00
C TRP A 201 -7.14 -7.95 14.63
N CYS A 202 -7.36 -9.06 13.90
CA CYS A 202 -6.27 -9.88 13.39
C CYS A 202 -5.39 -9.08 12.43
N PHE A 203 -6.01 -8.21 11.62
CA PHE A 203 -5.32 -7.31 10.72
C PHE A 203 -4.53 -6.21 11.47
N ILE A 204 -5.14 -5.53 12.44
CA ILE A 204 -4.48 -4.49 13.26
C ILE A 204 -3.33 -5.08 14.08
N GLY A 205 -3.54 -6.24 14.71
CA GLY A 205 -2.49 -6.94 15.45
C GLY A 205 -1.34 -7.38 14.53
N SER A 206 -1.67 -7.80 13.32
CA SER A 206 -0.69 -8.15 12.30
C SER A 206 0.13 -6.92 11.87
N PHE A 207 -0.55 -5.84 11.51
CA PHE A 207 0.05 -4.56 11.17
C PHE A 207 0.96 -4.02 12.28
N ALA A 208 0.50 -4.04 13.54
CA ALA A 208 1.26 -3.54 14.67
C ALA A 208 2.54 -4.35 14.88
N LEU A 209 2.47 -5.67 14.69
CA LEU A 209 3.62 -6.56 14.79
C LEU A 209 4.59 -6.37 13.62
N THR A 210 4.11 -6.18 12.38
CA THR A 210 4.95 -5.83 11.22
C THR A 210 5.66 -4.48 11.41
N VAL A 211 4.95 -3.45 11.88
CA VAL A 211 5.54 -2.14 12.15
C VAL A 211 6.54 -2.23 13.30
N TYR A 212 6.21 -2.97 14.37
CA TYR A 212 7.10 -3.17 15.51
C TYR A 212 8.39 -3.89 15.12
N ILE A 213 8.30 -4.99 14.37
CA ILE A 213 9.49 -5.73 13.92
C ILE A 213 10.29 -4.89 12.92
N GLY A 214 9.64 -4.23 11.96
CA GLY A 214 10.30 -3.37 10.98
C GLY A 214 10.99 -2.14 11.60
N TYR A 215 10.42 -1.59 12.69
CA TYR A 215 11.03 -0.52 13.46
C TYR A 215 12.27 -0.99 14.23
N GLN A 216 12.24 -2.22 14.74
CA GLN A 216 13.38 -2.82 15.47
C GLN A 216 14.51 -3.24 14.53
N SER A 217 14.22 -3.66 13.29
CA SER A 217 15.23 -4.25 12.40
C SER A 217 16.08 -3.23 11.63
N SER A 218 15.57 -2.03 11.27
CA SER A 218 16.41 -0.91 10.81
C SER A 218 15.59 0.37 10.56
N PRO A 219 16.06 1.57 10.96
CA PRO A 219 15.41 2.85 10.64
C PRO A 219 15.33 3.17 9.13
N GLY A 220 15.96 2.37 8.27
CA GLY A 220 15.87 2.50 6.80
C GLY A 220 14.73 1.71 6.15
N PHE A 221 14.07 0.79 6.86
CA PHE A 221 13.14 -0.16 6.23
C PHE A 221 11.81 0.47 5.77
N ILE A 222 11.35 1.53 6.46
CA ILE A 222 10.14 2.29 6.10
C ILE A 222 10.48 3.45 5.14
N LYS A 223 11.72 3.56 4.65
CA LYS A 223 12.05 4.55 3.62
C LYS A 223 11.84 3.92 2.23
N PRO A 224 10.70 4.16 1.56
CA PRO A 224 10.76 4.31 0.12
C PRO A 224 11.61 5.59 -0.07
N CYS A 225 12.64 5.59 -0.88
CA CYS A 225 12.62 5.31 -2.29
C CYS A 225 14.09 5.21 -2.74
N ALA A 226 14.31 4.73 -3.95
CA ALA A 226 15.56 4.99 -4.68
C ALA A 226 16.06 6.43 -4.42
N PRO A 227 17.38 6.70 -4.35
CA PRO A 227 17.94 8.01 -4.00
C PRO A 227 17.70 9.09 -5.08
N GLN A 228 16.70 8.87 -5.93
CA GLN A 228 16.28 9.73 -7.01
C GLN A 228 15.68 11.04 -6.50
N SER A 229 15.98 12.09 -7.24
CA SER A 229 15.45 13.41 -6.95
C SER A 229 14.02 13.54 -7.48
N ILE A 230 13.17 14.26 -6.75
CA ILE A 230 11.85 14.67 -7.28
C ILE A 230 11.98 15.60 -8.51
N HIS A 231 13.17 16.19 -8.73
CA HIS A 231 13.47 16.99 -9.92
C HIS A 231 13.69 16.14 -11.17
N GLU A 232 13.83 14.82 -11.06
CA GLU A 232 13.89 13.94 -12.21
C GLU A 232 12.53 13.95 -12.96
N PRO A 233 12.51 14.11 -14.30
CA PRO A 233 11.28 14.34 -15.03
C PRO A 233 10.23 13.23 -14.90
N ASP A 234 10.64 11.97 -14.78
CA ASP A 234 9.78 10.81 -14.57
C ASP A 234 9.13 10.83 -13.17
N GLN A 235 9.88 11.22 -12.14
CA GLN A 235 9.37 11.37 -10.78
C GLN A 235 8.38 12.53 -10.67
N ALA A 236 8.74 13.70 -11.21
CA ALA A 236 7.85 14.85 -11.26
C ALA A 236 6.57 14.54 -12.04
N PHE A 237 6.70 13.86 -13.19
CA PHE A 237 5.56 13.45 -14.00
C PHE A 237 4.64 12.49 -13.26
N ALA A 238 5.18 11.45 -12.63
CA ALA A 238 4.38 10.50 -11.86
C ALA A 238 3.61 11.21 -10.73
N LEU A 239 4.28 12.09 -9.98
CA LEU A 239 3.64 12.91 -8.95
C LEU A 239 2.49 13.76 -9.52
N LEU A 240 2.74 14.47 -10.63
CA LEU A 240 1.72 15.30 -11.28
C LEU A 240 0.52 14.47 -11.75
N CYS A 241 0.74 13.27 -12.30
CA CYS A 241 -0.34 12.36 -12.66
C CYS A 241 -1.15 11.92 -11.43
N GLY A 242 -0.49 11.60 -10.32
CA GLY A 242 -1.16 11.24 -9.06
C GLY A 242 -2.01 12.39 -8.50
N LEU A 243 -1.47 13.60 -8.50
CA LEU A 243 -2.19 14.81 -8.07
C LEU A 243 -3.36 15.13 -9.01
N ALA A 244 -3.16 15.03 -10.32
CA ALA A 244 -4.22 15.25 -11.30
C ALA A 244 -5.36 14.23 -11.13
N ALA A 245 -5.04 12.95 -10.90
CA ALA A 245 -6.03 11.92 -10.63
C ALA A 245 -6.80 12.20 -9.33
N LEU A 246 -6.10 12.62 -8.28
CA LEU A 246 -6.72 13.00 -7.01
C LEU A 246 -7.67 14.20 -7.17
N VAL A 247 -7.23 15.26 -7.86
CA VAL A 247 -8.06 16.44 -8.14
C VAL A 247 -9.25 16.07 -9.02
N TYR A 248 -9.07 15.23 -10.03
CA TYR A 248 -10.17 14.79 -10.90
C TYR A 248 -11.24 14.01 -10.11
N GLN A 249 -10.82 13.14 -9.20
CA GLN A 249 -11.75 12.25 -8.48
C GLN A 249 -12.38 12.92 -7.26
N VAL A 250 -11.61 13.68 -6.48
CA VAL A 250 -12.03 14.30 -5.21
C VAL A 250 -12.45 15.75 -5.39
N GLY A 251 -11.91 16.44 -6.39
CA GLY A 251 -12.09 17.88 -6.61
C GLY A 251 -13.54 18.33 -6.76
N PRO A 252 -14.38 17.68 -7.60
CA PRO A 252 -15.79 18.08 -7.75
C PRO A 252 -16.54 18.07 -6.41
N ASP A 253 -16.43 17.00 -5.63
CA ASP A 253 -17.10 16.87 -4.33
C ASP A 253 -16.58 17.89 -3.31
N ALA A 254 -15.26 18.10 -3.29
CA ALA A 254 -14.64 19.12 -2.43
C ALA A 254 -15.11 20.53 -2.81
N TRP A 255 -15.19 20.83 -4.11
CA TRP A 255 -15.66 22.11 -4.62
C TRP A 255 -17.12 22.37 -4.27
N HIS A 256 -18.01 21.39 -4.47
CA HIS A 256 -19.42 21.51 -4.07
C HIS A 256 -19.56 21.82 -2.58
N ARG A 257 -18.85 21.08 -1.70
CA ARG A 257 -18.88 21.34 -0.25
C ARG A 257 -18.37 22.73 0.13
N ILE A 258 -17.33 23.22 -0.55
CA ILE A 258 -16.81 24.58 -0.33
C ILE A 258 -17.84 25.61 -0.77
N LYS A 259 -18.45 25.42 -1.95
CA LYS A 259 -19.49 26.29 -2.51
C LYS A 259 -20.71 26.35 -1.59
N ASP A 260 -21.22 25.21 -1.14
CA ASP A 260 -22.39 25.15 -0.24
C ASP A 260 -22.11 25.84 1.10
N LYS A 261 -20.94 25.62 1.69
CA LYS A 261 -20.50 26.35 2.89
C LYS A 261 -20.31 27.84 2.68
N TRP A 262 -20.05 28.27 1.45
CA TRP A 262 -19.89 29.69 1.13
C TRP A 262 -21.25 30.37 0.98
N HIS A 263 -22.19 29.75 0.25
CA HIS A 263 -23.56 30.26 0.12
C HIS A 263 -24.31 30.26 1.46
N GLY A 264 -24.24 29.18 2.24
CA GLY A 264 -24.87 29.15 3.57
C GLY A 264 -24.32 30.20 4.54
N ARG A 265 -23.04 30.60 4.39
CA ARG A 265 -22.46 31.72 5.17
C ARG A 265 -22.92 33.09 4.67
N ALA A 266 -23.20 33.23 3.38
CA ALA A 266 -23.74 34.47 2.83
C ALA A 266 -25.17 34.70 3.34
N GLU A 267 -26.02 33.67 3.31
CA GLU A 267 -27.38 33.72 3.85
C GLU A 267 -27.39 34.12 5.33
N TYR A 268 -26.57 33.47 6.15
CA TYR A 268 -26.46 33.81 7.59
C TYR A 268 -25.97 35.24 7.83
N ARG A 269 -25.17 35.79 6.91
CA ARG A 269 -24.68 37.18 7.00
C ARG A 269 -25.77 38.18 6.68
N PHE A 270 -26.65 37.91 5.71
CA PHE A 270 -27.80 38.75 5.42
C PHE A 270 -28.81 38.75 6.56
N GLU A 271 -29.07 37.57 7.14
CA GLU A 271 -29.94 37.42 8.31
C GLU A 271 -29.41 38.22 9.52
N MET A 272 -28.12 38.12 9.84
CA MET A 272 -27.52 38.91 10.92
C MET A 272 -27.53 40.43 10.66
N LEU A 273 -27.52 40.86 9.40
CA LEU A 273 -27.54 42.28 9.05
C LEU A 273 -28.98 42.84 8.93
N GLY A 274 -30.00 42.00 9.05
CA GLY A 274 -31.40 42.39 8.82
C GLY A 274 -31.65 42.90 7.40
N VAL A 275 -30.79 42.55 6.46
CA VAL A 275 -30.91 42.94 5.04
C VAL A 275 -31.61 41.80 4.31
N ALA A 276 -32.70 42.12 3.61
CA ALA A 276 -33.42 41.14 2.79
C ALA A 276 -32.47 40.49 1.78
N ASN A 277 -32.63 39.18 1.55
CA ASN A 277 -31.81 38.46 0.59
C ASN A 277 -32.07 39.07 -0.80
N PRO A 278 -31.04 39.55 -1.53
CA PRO A 278 -31.22 40.13 -2.86
C PRO A 278 -31.89 39.16 -3.85
N ASP A 279 -31.81 37.85 -3.62
CA ASP A 279 -32.49 36.84 -4.45
C ASP A 279 -34.02 36.81 -4.25
N ASP A 280 -34.55 37.39 -3.15
CA ASP A 280 -36.00 37.48 -2.91
C ASP A 280 -36.67 38.63 -3.70
N ALA A 281 -35.87 39.47 -4.38
CA ALA A 281 -36.36 40.66 -5.09
C ALA A 281 -36.65 40.41 -6.58
N VAL A 282 -36.55 39.17 -7.06
CA VAL A 282 -36.73 38.75 -8.47
C VAL A 282 -37.85 37.73 -8.59
#